data_AF-A0A131YNL8-F1
#
_entry.id   AF-A0A131YNL8-F1
#
_cell.length_a   1.000
_cell.length_b   1.000
_cell.length_c   1.000
_cell.angle_alpha   90.00
_cell.angle_beta   90.00
_cell.angle_gamma   90.00
#
_symmetry.space_group_name_H-M   'P 1'
#
loop_
_entity.id
_entity.type
_entity.pdbx_description
1 polymer ?
#
loop_
_entity_poly.entity_id
_entity_poly.type
_entity_poly.pdbx_seq_one_letter_code
_entity_poly.pdbx_strand_id
1 'polypeptide(L)'
;MAKLLIAALVLLTVVAVLSAPSCPKDEEYRTVGACEPVNCPKTRPTTPRPGQKKPKKFCTLQALTGCFCRRGLYRRKSDKKCVPLDQCWSR
;
A
#
# COMPACT_ATOMS: atom_id res chain seq x y z
N MET A 1 32.10 -19.57 26.15
CA MET A 1 32.17 -18.72 24.95
C MET A 1 31.10 -19.08 23.91
N ALA A 2 31.04 -20.31 23.39
CA ALA A 2 30.04 -20.69 22.37
C ALA A 2 28.57 -20.44 22.77
N LYS A 3 28.18 -20.73 24.02
CA LYS A 3 26.81 -20.49 24.52
C LYS A 3 26.41 -18.99 24.52
N LEU A 4 27.35 -18.10 24.85
CA LEU A 4 27.13 -16.65 24.81
C LEU A 4 27.02 -16.13 23.37
N LEU A 5 27.83 -16.68 22.45
CA LEU A 5 27.76 -16.35 21.02
C LEU A 5 26.41 -16.78 20.42
N ILE A 6 25.95 -18.00 20.73
CA ILE A 6 24.65 -18.51 20.27
C ILE A 6 23.52 -17.63 20.84
N ALA A 7 23.55 -17.32 22.14
CA ALA A 7 22.54 -16.46 22.75
C ALA A 7 22.49 -15.06 22.13
N ALA A 8 23.65 -14.45 21.84
CA ALA A 8 23.72 -13.15 21.16
C ALA A 8 23.16 -13.20 19.73
N LEU A 9 23.46 -14.27 18.97
CA LEU A 9 22.91 -14.49 17.62
C LEU A 9 21.39 -14.67 17.64
N VAL A 10 20.86 -15.45 18.60
CA VAL A 10 19.42 -15.61 18.79
C VAL A 10 18.77 -14.28 19.16
N LEU A 11 19.36 -13.52 20.08
CA LEU A 11 18.84 -12.21 20.46
C LEU A 11 18.81 -11.24 19.27
N LEU A 12 19.88 -11.19 18.47
CA LEU A 12 19.97 -10.35 17.27
C LEU A 12 18.91 -10.72 16.23
N THR A 13 18.72 -12.01 15.97
CA THR A 13 17.71 -12.48 15.01
C THR A 13 16.29 -12.17 15.49
N VAL A 14 15.98 -12.38 16.77
CA VAL A 14 14.67 -12.04 17.35
C VAL A 14 14.38 -10.54 17.24
N VAL A 15 15.36 -9.69 17.57
CA VAL A 15 15.23 -8.22 17.44
C VAL A 15 15.00 -7.82 15.98
N ALA A 16 15.73 -8.41 15.03
CA ALA A 16 15.57 -8.12 13.61
C ALA A 16 14.17 -8.51 13.08
N VAL A 17 13.64 -9.67 13.49
CA VAL A 17 12.29 -10.11 13.09
C VAL A 17 11.21 -9.23 13.69
N LEU A 18 11.31 -8.88 14.98
CA LEU A 18 10.32 -8.05 15.67
C LEU A 18 10.30 -6.60 15.16
N SER A 19 11.42 -6.11 14.63
CA SER A 19 11.53 -4.74 14.09
C SER A 19 11.12 -4.62 12.62
N ALA A 20 10.86 -5.74 11.92
CA ALA A 20 10.43 -5.70 10.53
C ALA A 20 9.02 -5.08 10.40
N PRO A 21 8.81 -4.14 9.47
CA PRO A 21 7.50 -3.54 9.26
C PRO A 21 6.52 -4.58 8.71
N SER A 22 5.47 -4.89 9.48
CA SER A 22 4.38 -5.76 9.05
C SER A 22 3.24 -4.92 8.44
N CYS A 23 2.81 -5.26 7.23
CA CYS A 23 1.65 -4.62 6.62
C CYS A 23 0.37 -5.45 6.81
N PRO A 24 -0.82 -4.81 6.81
CA PRO A 24 -2.10 -5.51 6.79
C PRO A 24 -2.27 -6.41 5.56
N LYS A 25 -3.32 -7.22 5.58
CA LYS A 25 -3.68 -8.07 4.44
C LYS A 25 -3.82 -7.23 3.16
N ASP A 26 -3.29 -7.76 2.06
CA ASP A 26 -3.35 -7.17 0.72
C ASP A 26 -2.57 -5.85 0.55
N GLU A 27 -1.68 -5.56 1.49
CA GLU A 27 -0.73 -4.46 1.45
C GLU A 27 0.72 -4.96 1.32
N GLU A 28 1.62 -4.05 0.92
CA GLU A 28 3.05 -4.27 0.76
C GLU A 28 3.82 -3.04 1.25
N TYR A 29 4.90 -3.25 1.99
CA TYR A 29 5.79 -2.18 2.46
C TYR A 29 6.72 -1.76 1.32
N ARG A 30 6.53 -0.56 0.78
CA ARG A 30 7.31 -0.07 -0.35
C ARG A 30 7.41 1.46 -0.37
N THR A 31 8.32 1.96 -1.19
CA THR A 31 8.44 3.40 -1.48
C THR A 31 7.74 3.69 -2.81
N VAL A 32 6.82 4.65 -2.81
CA VAL A 32 5.99 5.02 -3.97
C VAL A 32 6.01 6.52 -4.20
N GLY A 33 5.68 6.98 -5.42
CA GLY A 33 5.52 8.42 -5.67
C GLY A 33 4.21 8.96 -5.06
N ALA A 34 4.13 10.24 -4.70
CA ALA A 34 2.94 10.84 -4.07
C ALA A 34 1.61 10.66 -4.84
N CYS A 35 1.67 10.42 -6.15
CA CYS A 35 0.50 10.18 -7.02
C CYS A 35 0.07 8.71 -7.14
N GLU A 36 0.94 7.80 -6.72
CA GLU A 36 0.75 6.37 -6.88
C GLU A 36 -0.26 5.78 -5.90
N PRO A 37 -0.35 6.18 -4.60
CA PRO A 37 -1.34 5.62 -3.68
C PRO A 37 -2.75 5.66 -4.27
N VAL A 38 -3.25 4.49 -4.69
CA VAL A 38 -4.50 4.40 -5.44
C VAL A 38 -5.65 4.19 -4.46
N ASN A 39 -6.50 5.20 -4.36
CA ASN A 39 -7.77 5.10 -3.66
C ASN A 39 -8.87 4.72 -4.64
N CYS A 40 -9.92 4.07 -4.13
CA CYS A 40 -11.13 3.85 -4.89
C CYS A 40 -11.65 5.17 -5.47
N PRO A 41 -12.02 5.21 -6.77
CA PRO A 41 -12.59 6.41 -7.35
C PRO A 41 -13.95 6.70 -6.73
N LYS A 42 -14.31 7.99 -6.63
CA LYS A 42 -15.61 8.40 -6.09
C LYS A 42 -16.76 7.82 -6.92
N THR A 43 -16.60 7.77 -8.24
CA THR A 43 -17.62 7.30 -9.18
C THR A 43 -17.12 6.09 -9.96
N ARG A 44 -18.04 5.19 -10.31
CA ARG A 44 -17.73 4.05 -11.18
C ARG A 44 -17.16 4.54 -12.52
N PRO A 45 -16.09 3.92 -13.05
CA PRO A 45 -15.60 4.22 -14.38
C PRO A 45 -16.75 4.07 -15.38
N THR A 46 -17.08 5.16 -16.05
CA THR A 46 -17.96 5.14 -17.22
C THR A 46 -17.09 5.01 -18.47
N THR A 47 -17.68 4.55 -19.57
CA THR A 47 -17.07 4.70 -20.89
C THR A 47 -16.72 6.18 -21.12
N PRO A 48 -15.46 6.51 -21.45
CA PRO A 48 -15.09 7.89 -21.75
C PRO A 48 -15.92 8.40 -22.93
N ARG A 49 -16.54 9.57 -22.78
CA ARG A 49 -17.21 10.23 -23.93
C ARG A 49 -16.15 10.83 -24.87
N PRO A 50 -16.38 10.87 -26.19
CA PRO A 50 -15.51 11.62 -27.11
C PRO A 50 -15.32 13.06 -26.60
N GLY A 51 -14.07 13.51 -26.46
CA GLY A 51 -13.72 14.83 -25.94
C GLY A 51 -13.66 14.98 -24.42
N GLN A 52 -13.96 13.93 -23.63
CA GLN A 52 -13.86 13.99 -22.18
C GLN A 52 -12.39 14.00 -21.72
N LYS A 53 -11.92 15.15 -21.23
CA LYS A 53 -10.57 15.27 -20.67
C LYS A 53 -10.47 14.54 -19.34
N LYS A 54 -9.46 13.68 -19.18
CA LYS A 54 -9.13 13.08 -17.88
C LYS A 54 -8.68 14.17 -16.91
N PRO A 55 -9.19 14.22 -15.67
CA PRO A 55 -8.74 15.18 -14.69
C PRO A 55 -7.24 14.98 -14.43
N LYS A 56 -6.45 16.05 -14.54
CA LYS A 56 -5.04 16.03 -14.14
C LYS A 56 -4.96 15.91 -12.62
N LYS A 57 -4.22 14.92 -12.13
CA LYS A 57 -3.84 14.86 -10.72
C LYS A 57 -2.58 15.70 -10.54
N PHE A 58 -2.61 16.64 -9.61
CA PHE A 58 -1.43 17.37 -9.18
C PHE A 58 -0.81 16.64 -8.00
N CYS A 59 0.48 16.33 -8.10
CA CYS A 59 1.22 15.60 -7.07
C CYS A 59 2.60 16.22 -6.90
N THR A 60 3.10 16.19 -5.67
CA THR A 60 4.48 16.59 -5.39
C THR A 60 5.45 15.54 -5.92
N LEU A 61 6.73 15.92 -6.08
CA LEU A 61 7.81 15.01 -6.47
C LEU A 61 8.35 14.18 -5.28
N GLN A 62 7.63 14.17 -4.15
CA GLN A 62 8.05 13.46 -2.96
C GLN A 62 7.75 11.96 -3.09
N ALA A 63 8.70 11.16 -2.62
CA ALA A 63 8.51 9.73 -2.40
C ALA A 63 7.91 9.51 -1.00
N LEU A 64 6.98 8.56 -0.91
CA LEU A 64 6.30 8.15 0.32
C LEU A 64 6.66 6.71 0.62
N THR A 65 7.08 6.42 1.85
CA THR A 65 7.42 5.06 2.31
C THR A 65 6.39 4.59 3.32
N GLY A 66 5.87 3.37 3.16
CA GLY A 66 4.88 2.80 4.06
C GLY A 66 4.16 1.60 3.47
N CYS A 67 3.06 1.20 4.11
CA CYS A 67 2.19 0.14 3.62
C CYS A 67 1.20 0.70 2.59
N PHE A 68 1.25 0.13 1.38
CA PHE A 68 0.37 0.50 0.29
C PHE A 68 -0.35 -0.75 -0.25
N CYS A 69 -1.54 -0.56 -0.81
CA CYS A 69 -2.23 -1.65 -1.50
C CYS A 69 -1.31 -2.25 -2.57
N ARG A 70 -1.31 -3.59 -2.65
CA ARG A 70 -0.64 -4.31 -3.73
C ARG A 70 -1.14 -3.82 -5.09
N ARG A 71 -0.30 -3.96 -6.10
CA ARG A 71 -0.60 -3.51 -7.47
C ARG A 71 -1.92 -4.13 -7.95
N GLY A 72 -2.81 -3.30 -8.49
CA GLY A 72 -4.14 -3.70 -8.97
C GLY A 72 -5.26 -3.58 -7.93
N LEU A 73 -4.93 -3.33 -6.67
CA LEU A 73 -5.91 -3.09 -5.61
C LEU A 73 -6.04 -1.59 -5.29
N TYR A 74 -7.22 -1.22 -4.83
CA TYR A 74 -7.63 0.15 -4.54
C TYR A 74 -8.03 0.25 -3.08
N ARG A 75 -7.56 1.29 -2.38
CA ARG A 75 -7.96 1.55 -1.00
C ARG A 75 -9.41 2.04 -0.97
N ARG A 76 -10.32 1.23 -0.43
CA ARG A 76 -11.72 1.64 -0.23
C ARG A 76 -11.81 2.61 0.94
N LYS A 77 -12.58 3.69 0.77
CA LYS A 77 -12.65 4.75 1.79
C LYS A 77 -13.41 4.34 3.05
N SER A 78 -14.40 3.45 2.93
CA SER A 78 -15.32 3.06 4.00
C SER A 78 -14.65 2.20 5.07
N ASP A 79 -13.90 1.16 4.67
CA ASP A 79 -13.31 0.17 5.58
C ASP A 79 -11.77 0.13 5.53
N LYS A 80 -11.16 0.98 4.69
CA LYS A 80 -9.70 1.03 4.45
C LYS A 80 -9.10 -0.27 3.92
N LYS A 81 -9.91 -1.20 3.41
CA LYS A 81 -9.42 -2.42 2.78
C LYS A 81 -8.91 -2.15 1.37
N CYS A 82 -7.91 -2.92 0.96
CA CYS A 82 -7.43 -2.97 -0.42
C CYS A 82 -8.28 -3.97 -1.19
N VAL A 83 -9.00 -3.48 -2.19
CA VAL A 83 -9.99 -4.28 -2.92
C VAL A 83 -9.82 -4.12 -4.43
N PRO A 84 -10.25 -5.11 -5.23
CA PRO A 84 -10.40 -4.95 -6.67
C PRO A 84 -11.29 -3.75 -7.04
N LEU A 85 -11.07 -3.13 -8.21
CA LEU A 85 -11.76 -1.90 -8.62
C LEU A 85 -13.28 -2.04 -8.66
N ASP A 86 -13.79 -3.18 -9.11
CA ASP A 86 -15.22 -3.51 -9.16
C ASP A 86 -15.87 -3.57 -7.76
N GLN A 87 -15.08 -3.85 -6.74
CA GLN A 87 -15.49 -3.83 -5.33
C GLN A 87 -15.35 -2.45 -4.67
N CYS A 88 -14.95 -1.40 -5.39
CA CYS A 88 -14.86 -0.06 -4.79
C CYS A 88 -16.21 0.51 -4.32
N TRP A 89 -17.32 0.00 -4.87
CA TRP A 89 -18.68 0.46 -4.55
C TRP A 89 -19.56 -0.62 -3.93
N SER A 90 -19.02 -1.81 -3.61
CA SER A 90 -19.73 -2.79 -2.79
C SER A 90 -19.75 -2.29 -1.34
N ARG A 91 -20.93 -2.21 -0.75
CA ARG A 91 -21.10 -1.87 0.67
C ARG A 91 -20.77 -3.07 1.55
#